data_AF-A0A7Y2Z7D0-F1
#
_entry.id   AF-A0A7Y2Z7D0-F1
#
_cell.length_a   1.000
_cell.length_b   1.000
_cell.length_c   1.000
_cell.angle_alpha   90.00
_cell.angle_beta   90.00
_cell.angle_gamma   90.00
#
_symmetry.space_group_name_H-M   'P 1'
#
loop_
_entity.id
_entity.type
_entity.pdbx_description
1 polymer ?
#
loop_
_entity_poly.entity_id
_entity_poly.type
_entity_poly.pdbx_seq_one_letter_code
_entity_poly.pdbx_strand_id
1 'polypeptide(L)'
;MANTIYSATGCARCNVTKKYMGENSIEYEEFDFKAEGKEAFSKFYRENRSEIFRDKDGVEFPVFTDGKVIRQGVSVVIGYLVAGDDLQGFIGRSELHGEWLDGINISGGDPAKTDQLVQVISYIKQSGLKIQAVTIGKNSDVLEALLQKGLVDRLIMDVKGPAELYLDLTGSPVDEDDLKRSIKLTSTAPEHSFITTIAPVSRSEGTIEYLSPEEIAETAQLIEEASGSKKNCYTLCPFDPKTSGDERFSSLEPLPASAFFKYRSAARRYQVMTEIEK
;
A
#
# COMPACT_ATOMS: atom_id res chain seq x y z
N MET A 1 -15.20 -6.67 27.18
CA MET A 1 -14.97 -5.24 27.48
C MET A 1 -15.72 -4.43 26.43
N ALA A 2 -16.16 -3.22 26.75
CA ALA A 2 -16.84 -2.38 25.78
C ALA A 2 -15.84 -1.91 24.71
N ASN A 3 -16.32 -1.62 23.50
CA ASN A 3 -15.49 -0.99 22.48
C ASN A 3 -15.08 0.40 22.96
N THR A 4 -13.84 0.79 22.69
CA THR A 4 -13.31 2.10 23.03
C THR A 4 -12.72 2.74 21.79
N ILE A 5 -13.07 4.00 21.54
CA ILE A 5 -12.48 4.85 20.50
C ILE A 5 -11.75 6.00 21.20
N TYR A 6 -10.45 6.08 20.98
CA TYR A 6 -9.69 7.30 21.24
C TYR A 6 -9.71 8.16 19.99
N SER A 7 -10.10 9.42 20.16
CA SER A 7 -10.26 10.39 19.08
C SER A 7 -9.44 11.65 19.38
N ALA A 8 -9.43 12.58 18.43
CA ALA A 8 -8.89 13.91 18.63
C ALA A 8 -9.88 14.96 18.12
N THR A 9 -10.10 16.02 18.89
CA THR A 9 -10.95 17.14 18.46
C THR A 9 -10.57 17.64 17.06
N GLY A 10 -11.57 17.74 16.17
CA GLY A 10 -11.40 18.17 14.77
C GLY A 10 -10.91 17.10 13.80
N CYS A 11 -10.74 15.85 14.23
CA CYS A 11 -10.30 14.74 13.40
C CYS A 11 -11.43 14.25 12.47
N ALA A 12 -11.34 14.55 11.18
CA ALA A 12 -12.30 14.08 10.18
C ALA A 12 -12.38 12.54 10.12
N ARG A 13 -11.23 11.85 10.12
CA ARG A 13 -11.12 10.38 10.12
C ARG A 13 -11.82 9.72 11.33
N CYS A 14 -11.75 10.36 12.49
CA CYS A 14 -12.42 9.92 13.71
C CYS A 14 -13.93 10.05 13.57
N ASN A 15 -14.41 11.17 13.01
CA ASN A 15 -15.84 11.38 12.77
C ASN A 15 -16.41 10.35 11.78
N VAL A 16 -15.66 9.98 10.74
CA VAL A 16 -16.07 8.92 9.80
C VAL A 16 -16.26 7.59 10.52
N THR A 17 -15.30 7.21 11.38
CA THR A 17 -15.37 5.96 12.15
C THR A 17 -16.54 5.97 13.14
N LYS A 18 -16.74 7.06 13.89
CA LYS A 18 -17.85 7.20 14.83
C LYS A 18 -19.20 7.17 14.13
N LYS A 19 -19.30 7.82 12.96
CA LYS A 19 -20.49 7.77 12.11
C LYS A 19 -20.79 6.32 11.69
N TYR A 20 -19.78 5.57 11.25
CA TYR A 20 -19.93 4.17 10.88
C TYR A 20 -20.47 3.34 12.05
N MET A 21 -19.87 3.50 13.24
CA MET A 21 -20.29 2.78 14.44
C MET A 21 -21.74 3.12 14.83
N GLY A 22 -22.11 4.40 14.78
CA GLY A 22 -23.48 4.84 15.06
C GLY A 22 -24.51 4.29 14.07
N GLU A 23 -24.22 4.34 12.76
CA GLU A 23 -25.10 3.81 11.70
C GLU A 23 -25.28 2.29 11.79
N ASN A 24 -24.29 1.58 12.34
CA ASN A 24 -24.31 0.13 12.52
C ASN A 24 -24.66 -0.31 13.96
N SER A 25 -25.13 0.61 14.81
CA SER A 25 -25.51 0.33 16.21
C SER A 25 -24.41 -0.37 17.03
N ILE A 26 -23.14 -0.05 16.76
CA ILE A 26 -22.00 -0.56 17.50
C ILE A 26 -21.78 0.35 18.71
N GLU A 27 -22.04 -0.17 19.91
CA GLU A 27 -21.80 0.58 21.15
C GLU A 27 -20.30 0.80 21.39
N TYR A 28 -19.92 2.01 21.81
CA TYR A 28 -18.55 2.36 22.17
C TYR A 28 -18.49 3.49 23.19
N GLU A 29 -17.38 3.55 23.92
CA GLU A 29 -16.97 4.70 24.73
C GLU A 29 -15.97 5.55 23.95
N GLU A 30 -16.16 6.87 23.92
CA GLU A 30 -15.23 7.81 23.29
C GLU A 30 -14.37 8.54 24.33
N PHE A 31 -13.05 8.58 24.08
CA PHE A 31 -12.12 9.44 24.81
C PHE A 31 -11.40 10.38 23.85
N ASP A 32 -11.77 11.66 23.86
CA ASP A 32 -11.08 12.69 23.07
C ASP A 32 -9.78 13.12 23.75
N PHE A 33 -8.64 12.77 23.15
CA PHE A 33 -7.31 13.07 23.67
C PHE A 33 -7.02 14.58 23.82
N LYS A 34 -7.68 15.44 23.03
CA LYS A 34 -7.51 16.90 23.10
C LYS A 34 -8.46 17.58 24.10
N ALA A 35 -9.38 16.82 24.68
CA ALA A 35 -10.32 17.31 25.68
C ALA A 35 -10.27 16.44 26.96
N GLU A 36 -11.41 15.97 27.47
CA GLU A 36 -11.53 15.24 28.73
C GLU A 36 -10.89 13.83 28.71
N GLY A 37 -10.61 13.28 27.52
CA GLY A 37 -10.02 11.96 27.33
C GLY A 37 -8.49 11.90 27.43
N LYS A 38 -7.80 13.03 27.67
CA LYS A 38 -6.33 13.10 27.68
C LYS A 38 -5.68 12.13 28.67
N GLU A 39 -6.18 12.08 29.91
CA GLU A 39 -5.60 11.22 30.95
C GLU A 39 -5.83 9.74 30.65
N ALA A 40 -7.03 9.39 30.20
CA ALA A 40 -7.39 8.04 29.79
C ALA A 40 -6.50 7.53 28.66
N PHE A 41 -6.35 8.32 27.59
CA PHE A 41 -5.47 7.96 26.48
C PHE A 41 -3.99 7.93 26.91
N SER A 42 -3.54 8.86 27.75
CA SER A 42 -2.15 8.86 28.22
C SER A 42 -1.81 7.63 29.07
N LYS A 43 -2.78 7.10 29.83
CA LYS A 43 -2.62 5.83 30.55
C LYS A 43 -2.59 4.66 29.56
N PHE A 44 -3.58 4.57 28.67
CA PHE A 44 -3.67 3.54 27.63
C PHE A 44 -2.40 3.48 26.77
N TYR A 45 -1.90 4.63 26.33
CA TYR A 45 -0.70 4.74 25.51
C TYR A 45 0.56 4.26 26.23
N ARG A 46 0.69 4.52 27.54
CA ARG A 46 1.84 4.04 28.33
C ARG A 46 1.83 2.53 28.48
N GLU A 47 0.65 1.93 28.64
CA GLU A 47 0.47 0.48 28.80
C GLU A 47 0.66 -0.27 27.47
N ASN A 48 0.32 0.35 26.34
CA ASN A 48 0.30 -0.30 25.01
C ASN A 48 1.29 0.33 24.01
N ARG A 49 2.38 0.93 24.49
CA ARG A 49 3.29 1.74 23.66
C ARG A 49 3.89 0.97 22.48
N SER A 50 4.12 -0.33 22.62
CA SER A 50 4.67 -1.19 21.55
C SER A 50 3.68 -1.46 20.42
N GLU A 51 2.38 -1.29 20.65
CA GLU A 51 1.31 -1.60 19.70
C GLU A 51 0.72 -0.35 19.05
N ILE A 52 0.99 0.84 19.61
CA ILE A 52 0.52 2.11 19.05
C ILE A 52 1.62 2.70 18.17
N PHE A 53 1.31 2.88 16.90
CA PHE A 53 2.20 3.55 15.98
C PHE A 53 2.14 5.07 16.14
N ARG A 54 3.30 5.69 15.96
CA ARG A 54 3.49 7.13 15.90
C ARG A 54 4.54 7.47 14.86
N ASP A 55 4.25 8.46 14.04
CA ASP A 55 5.19 9.02 13.08
C ASP A 55 5.76 10.36 13.62
N LYS A 56 6.28 11.18 12.72
CA LYS A 56 6.79 12.53 13.00
C LYS A 56 5.68 13.51 13.42
N ASP A 57 4.45 13.27 12.98
CA ASP A 57 3.28 14.13 13.17
C ASP A 57 2.42 13.69 14.37
N GLY A 58 2.68 12.48 14.89
CA GLY A 58 2.19 12.02 16.18
C GLY A 58 1.52 10.65 16.10
N VAL A 59 0.54 10.42 16.97
CA VAL A 59 -0.30 9.23 16.93
C VAL A 59 -1.36 9.41 15.85
N GLU A 60 -1.47 8.45 14.94
CA GLU A 60 -2.56 8.39 13.98
C GLU A 60 -3.88 8.09 14.71
N PHE A 61 -4.91 8.91 14.50
CA PHE A 61 -6.25 8.70 15.04
C PHE A 61 -7.25 8.39 13.91
N PRO A 62 -8.31 7.61 14.18
CA PRO A 62 -8.72 7.07 15.48
C PRO A 62 -7.90 5.85 15.92
N VAL A 63 -7.85 5.63 17.24
CA VAL A 63 -7.35 4.39 17.85
C VAL A 63 -8.53 3.66 18.48
N PHE A 64 -8.77 2.42 18.08
CA PHE A 64 -9.85 1.57 18.55
C PHE A 64 -9.30 0.40 19.36
N THR A 65 -10.04 -0.02 20.38
CA THR A 65 -9.84 -1.32 21.03
C THR A 65 -11.16 -1.92 21.52
N ASP A 66 -11.29 -3.23 21.45
CA ASP A 66 -12.36 -4.02 22.10
C ASP A 66 -11.87 -4.69 23.41
N GLY A 67 -10.68 -4.30 23.87
CA GLY A 67 -9.96 -4.88 25.00
C GLY A 67 -9.15 -6.15 24.65
N LYS A 68 -9.19 -6.62 23.41
CA LYS A 68 -8.34 -7.72 22.91
C LYS A 68 -7.35 -7.27 21.86
N VAL A 69 -7.77 -6.37 20.97
CA VAL A 69 -6.94 -5.87 19.89
C VAL A 69 -6.88 -4.34 19.91
N ILE A 70 -5.81 -3.80 19.32
CA ILE A 70 -5.66 -2.37 19.05
C ILE A 70 -5.63 -2.18 17.53
N ARG A 71 -6.44 -1.25 17.03
CA ARG A 71 -6.52 -0.88 15.60
C ARG A 71 -6.36 0.63 15.48
N GLN A 72 -5.62 1.07 14.47
CA GLN A 72 -5.25 2.46 14.31
C GLN A 72 -5.44 2.89 12.86
N GLY A 73 -6.11 4.03 12.67
CA GLY A 73 -6.44 4.59 11.35
C GLY A 73 -7.86 4.22 10.90
N VAL A 74 -8.51 5.12 10.16
CA VAL A 74 -9.93 5.00 9.79
C VAL A 74 -10.22 3.73 8.96
N SER A 75 -9.36 3.41 7.99
CA SER A 75 -9.53 2.24 7.14
C SER A 75 -9.32 0.94 7.90
N VAL A 76 -8.28 0.88 8.74
CA VAL A 76 -7.97 -0.30 9.57
C VAL A 76 -9.09 -0.56 10.58
N VAL A 77 -9.59 0.49 11.23
CA VAL A 77 -10.65 0.36 12.24
C VAL A 77 -11.96 -0.07 11.58
N ILE A 78 -12.42 0.59 10.51
CA ILE A 78 -13.65 0.20 9.82
C ILE A 78 -13.50 -1.18 9.19
N GLY A 79 -12.33 -1.51 8.61
CA GLY A 79 -12.02 -2.84 8.10
C GLY A 79 -12.18 -3.93 9.17
N TYR A 80 -11.64 -3.69 10.36
CA TYR A 80 -11.80 -4.60 11.50
C TYR A 80 -13.27 -4.72 11.95
N LEU A 81 -14.02 -3.63 11.98
CA LEU A 81 -15.43 -3.66 12.34
C LEU A 81 -16.30 -4.38 11.30
N VAL A 82 -15.91 -4.38 10.02
CA VAL A 82 -16.63 -5.07 8.93
C VAL A 82 -16.30 -6.55 8.87
N ALA A 83 -15.03 -6.93 9.02
CA ALA A 83 -14.56 -8.27 8.68
C ALA A 83 -13.53 -8.84 9.66
N GLY A 84 -13.31 -8.21 10.80
CA GLY A 84 -12.25 -8.60 11.72
C GLY A 84 -10.88 -8.54 11.05
N ASP A 85 -10.10 -9.61 11.17
CA ASP A 85 -8.74 -9.65 10.64
C ASP A 85 -8.66 -10.09 9.16
N ASP A 86 -9.79 -10.44 8.55
CA ASP A 86 -9.85 -10.93 7.17
C ASP A 86 -9.40 -9.89 6.14
N LEU A 87 -9.36 -8.60 6.49
CA LEU A 87 -8.93 -7.51 5.61
C LEU A 87 -7.51 -7.02 5.88
N GLN A 88 -6.76 -7.58 6.83
CA GLN A 88 -5.41 -7.10 7.16
C GLN A 88 -4.42 -7.17 5.98
N GLY A 89 -4.60 -8.12 5.07
CA GLY A 89 -3.79 -8.21 3.86
C GLY A 89 -4.07 -7.09 2.84
N PHE A 90 -5.32 -6.59 2.81
CA PHE A 90 -5.70 -5.48 1.93
C PHE A 90 -5.49 -4.11 2.55
N ILE A 91 -5.74 -3.97 3.85
CA ILE A 91 -5.81 -2.68 4.54
C ILE A 91 -4.74 -2.62 5.61
N GLY A 92 -3.75 -1.77 5.33
CA GLY A 92 -2.74 -1.35 6.27
C GLY A 92 -2.96 0.08 6.77
N ARG A 93 -1.95 0.57 7.49
CA ARG A 93 -1.90 1.94 8.00
C ARG A 93 -1.77 2.93 6.85
N SER A 94 -2.31 4.14 7.06
CA SER A 94 -2.20 5.23 6.12
C SER A 94 -1.07 6.17 6.56
N GLU A 95 -0.13 6.46 5.66
CA GLU A 95 0.94 7.43 5.88
C GLU A 95 0.61 8.79 5.25
N LEU A 96 -0.39 8.84 4.37
CA LEU A 96 -0.87 10.09 3.79
C LEU A 96 -1.80 10.87 4.74
N HIS A 97 -1.76 12.18 4.59
CA HIS A 97 -2.58 13.12 5.36
C HIS A 97 -3.50 13.94 4.46
N GLY A 98 -4.36 14.76 5.08
CA GLY A 98 -5.34 15.58 4.36
C GLY A 98 -6.44 14.73 3.73
N GLU A 99 -6.79 15.02 2.47
CA GLU A 99 -7.88 14.36 1.74
C GLU A 99 -7.53 12.95 1.25
N TRP A 100 -6.26 12.54 1.27
CA TRP A 100 -5.82 11.25 0.77
C TRP A 100 -5.76 10.19 1.88
N LEU A 101 -6.08 8.96 1.50
CA LEU A 101 -5.91 7.74 2.28
C LEU A 101 -5.20 6.71 1.41
N ASP A 102 -4.07 6.21 1.90
CA ASP A 102 -3.30 5.11 1.34
C ASP A 102 -3.41 3.85 2.23
N GLY A 103 -2.40 2.96 2.17
CA GLY A 103 -2.42 1.71 2.92
C GLY A 103 -3.32 0.62 2.32
N ILE A 104 -3.84 0.80 1.10
CA ILE A 104 -4.64 -0.22 0.41
C ILE A 104 -3.75 -1.05 -0.52
N ASN A 105 -3.44 -2.29 -0.14
CA ASN A 105 -2.61 -3.23 -0.91
C ASN A 105 -3.45 -4.32 -1.57
N ILE A 106 -3.69 -4.20 -2.88
CA ILE A 106 -4.56 -5.12 -3.63
C ILE A 106 -3.99 -6.55 -3.67
N SER A 107 -2.68 -6.67 -3.75
CA SER A 107 -2.02 -7.98 -3.87
C SER A 107 -1.85 -8.71 -2.55
N GLY A 108 -2.02 -8.02 -1.41
CA GLY A 108 -1.75 -8.58 -0.09
C GLY A 108 -2.91 -9.35 0.57
N GLY A 109 -4.15 -9.14 0.10
CA GLY A 109 -5.35 -9.73 0.71
C GLY A 109 -5.87 -10.98 0.01
N ASP A 110 -6.83 -11.63 0.67
CA ASP A 110 -7.57 -12.79 0.15
C ASP A 110 -8.68 -12.33 -0.81
N PRO A 111 -8.64 -12.71 -2.11
CA PRO A 111 -9.69 -12.35 -3.08
C PRO A 111 -11.11 -12.72 -2.65
N ALA A 112 -11.30 -13.71 -1.77
CA ALA A 112 -12.62 -14.06 -1.24
C ALA A 112 -13.24 -12.95 -0.38
N LYS A 113 -12.45 -11.96 0.06
CA LYS A 113 -12.87 -10.83 0.89
C LYS A 113 -13.10 -9.53 0.10
N THR A 114 -13.19 -9.63 -1.23
CA THR A 114 -13.41 -8.48 -2.12
C THR A 114 -14.66 -7.70 -1.75
N ASP A 115 -15.77 -8.37 -1.39
CA ASP A 115 -17.02 -7.68 -1.06
C ASP A 115 -16.89 -6.82 0.21
N GLN A 116 -16.21 -7.33 1.23
CA GLN A 116 -15.94 -6.60 2.46
C GLN A 116 -14.97 -5.43 2.19
N LEU A 117 -13.95 -5.64 1.35
CA LEU A 117 -13.04 -4.56 0.94
C LEU A 117 -13.80 -3.44 0.21
N VAL A 118 -14.66 -3.81 -0.75
CA VAL A 118 -15.53 -2.87 -1.47
C VAL A 118 -16.42 -2.10 -0.51
N GLN A 119 -17.04 -2.78 0.47
CA GLN A 119 -17.89 -2.14 1.48
C GLN A 119 -17.11 -1.07 2.27
N VAL A 120 -15.92 -1.41 2.77
CA VAL A 120 -15.09 -0.50 3.55
C VAL A 120 -14.66 0.71 2.72
N ILE A 121 -14.10 0.49 1.53
CA ILE A 121 -13.59 1.59 0.69
C ILE A 121 -14.74 2.47 0.21
N SER A 122 -15.89 1.89 -0.13
CA SER A 122 -17.09 2.66 -0.52
C SER A 122 -17.54 3.59 0.61
N TYR A 123 -17.58 3.08 1.85
CA TYR A 123 -17.98 3.88 3.01
C TYR A 123 -17.03 5.05 3.24
N ILE A 124 -15.72 4.79 3.21
CA ILE A 124 -14.69 5.81 3.41
C ILE A 124 -14.73 6.87 2.30
N LYS A 125 -14.91 6.46 1.05
CA LYS A 125 -14.97 7.39 -0.08
C LYS A 125 -16.19 8.31 -0.01
N GLN A 126 -17.32 7.83 0.52
CA GLN A 126 -18.52 8.66 0.75
C GLN A 126 -18.29 9.81 1.74
N SER A 127 -17.24 9.76 2.57
CA SER A 127 -16.88 10.89 3.44
C SER A 127 -16.01 11.96 2.77
N GLY A 128 -15.74 11.84 1.47
CA GLY A 128 -14.94 12.79 0.69
C GLY A 128 -13.43 12.53 0.73
N LEU A 129 -12.99 11.37 1.21
CA LEU A 129 -11.58 10.97 1.13
C LEU A 129 -11.28 10.37 -0.25
N LYS A 130 -10.08 10.67 -0.77
CA LYS A 130 -9.51 10.06 -1.98
C LYS A 130 -8.67 8.86 -1.62
N ILE A 131 -8.78 7.81 -2.41
CA ILE A 131 -8.14 6.52 -2.15
C ILE A 131 -6.94 6.33 -3.07
N GLN A 132 -5.77 6.14 -2.47
CA GLN A 132 -4.57 5.64 -3.14
C GLN A 132 -4.41 4.15 -2.83
N ALA A 133 -4.35 3.32 -3.86
CA ALA A 133 -4.07 1.89 -3.74
C ALA A 133 -2.71 1.54 -4.34
N VAL A 134 -2.15 0.43 -3.87
CA VAL A 134 -0.91 -0.17 -4.39
C VAL A 134 -1.16 -1.62 -4.81
N THR A 135 -0.46 -2.07 -5.84
CA THR A 135 -0.50 -3.48 -6.29
C THR A 135 0.88 -3.88 -6.80
N ILE A 136 1.22 -5.17 -6.64
CA ILE A 136 2.41 -5.77 -7.27
C ILE A 136 2.02 -6.69 -8.44
N GLY A 137 0.82 -6.52 -8.98
CA GLY A 137 0.35 -7.29 -10.14
C GLY A 137 -0.31 -8.61 -9.80
N LYS A 138 -0.75 -8.80 -8.56
CA LYS A 138 -1.60 -9.92 -8.14
C LYS A 138 -3.02 -9.45 -7.85
N ASN A 139 -3.97 -10.39 -7.94
CA ASN A 139 -5.39 -10.19 -7.63
C ASN A 139 -6.07 -9.24 -8.62
N SER A 140 -5.87 -9.43 -9.93
CA SER A 140 -6.43 -8.50 -10.94
C SER A 140 -7.96 -8.44 -10.94
N ASP A 141 -8.67 -9.49 -10.51
CA ASP A 141 -10.13 -9.45 -10.31
C ASP A 141 -10.55 -8.48 -9.20
N VAL A 142 -9.81 -8.45 -8.10
CA VAL A 142 -10.04 -7.51 -6.99
C VAL A 142 -9.79 -6.09 -7.46
N LEU A 143 -8.68 -5.88 -8.18
CA LEU A 143 -8.34 -4.59 -8.77
C LEU A 143 -9.44 -4.09 -9.70
N GLU A 144 -9.92 -4.95 -10.61
CA GLU A 144 -10.98 -4.61 -11.55
C GLU A 144 -12.28 -4.23 -10.82
N ALA A 145 -12.67 -5.00 -9.80
CA ALA A 145 -13.88 -4.73 -9.01
C ALA A 145 -13.84 -3.34 -8.35
N LEU A 146 -12.69 -2.92 -7.84
CA LEU A 146 -12.52 -1.59 -7.24
C LEU A 146 -12.55 -0.47 -8.29
N LEU A 147 -11.87 -0.66 -9.43
CA LEU A 147 -11.83 0.33 -10.51
C LEU A 147 -13.20 0.52 -11.16
N GLN A 148 -13.92 -0.56 -11.46
CA GLN A 148 -15.27 -0.50 -12.04
C GLN A 148 -16.26 0.25 -11.13
N LYS A 149 -16.07 0.19 -9.82
CA LYS A 149 -16.87 0.91 -8.83
C LYS A 149 -16.36 2.34 -8.55
N GLY A 150 -15.29 2.77 -9.21
CA GLY A 150 -14.68 4.09 -9.02
C GLY A 150 -14.09 4.29 -7.63
N LEU A 151 -13.64 3.21 -6.97
CA LEU A 151 -13.20 3.23 -5.57
C LEU A 151 -11.73 3.62 -5.38
N VAL A 152 -10.96 3.73 -6.46
CA VAL A 152 -9.54 4.10 -6.45
C VAL A 152 -9.37 5.40 -7.24
N ASP A 153 -8.81 6.42 -6.61
CA ASP A 153 -8.51 7.71 -7.23
C ASP A 153 -7.08 7.74 -7.78
N ARG A 154 -6.15 7.10 -7.07
CA ARG A 154 -4.77 6.91 -7.51
C ARG A 154 -4.32 5.46 -7.34
N LEU A 155 -3.64 4.94 -8.35
CA LEU A 155 -3.08 3.59 -8.31
C LEU A 155 -1.58 3.61 -8.61
N ILE A 156 -0.79 3.07 -7.68
CA ILE A 156 0.63 2.86 -7.88
C ILE A 156 0.86 1.36 -8.07
N MET A 157 1.37 0.97 -9.23
CA MET A 157 1.74 -0.42 -9.48
C MET A 157 3.25 -0.58 -9.40
N ASP A 158 3.69 -1.42 -8.47
CA ASP A 158 5.09 -1.81 -8.33
C ASP A 158 5.35 -3.08 -9.14
N VAL A 159 5.86 -2.89 -10.36
CA VAL A 159 6.20 -3.98 -11.27
C VAL A 159 7.60 -4.45 -10.90
N LYS A 160 7.68 -5.53 -10.13
CA LYS A 160 8.93 -5.93 -9.47
C LYS A 160 10.08 -6.23 -10.44
N GLY A 161 9.76 -6.70 -11.64
CA GLY A 161 10.72 -7.06 -12.70
C GLY A 161 10.01 -7.81 -13.84
N PRO A 162 10.76 -8.54 -14.68
CA PRO A 162 10.21 -9.60 -15.53
C PRO A 162 9.47 -10.66 -14.70
N ALA A 163 8.43 -11.28 -15.26
CA ALA A 163 7.53 -12.18 -14.53
C ALA A 163 8.27 -13.36 -13.89
N GLU A 164 9.26 -13.90 -14.59
CA GLU A 164 10.12 -15.01 -14.17
C GLU A 164 10.96 -14.70 -12.93
N LEU A 165 11.23 -13.43 -12.62
CA LEU A 165 12.02 -13.01 -11.45
C LEU A 165 11.16 -12.71 -10.21
N TYR A 166 9.83 -12.76 -10.30
CA TYR A 166 8.96 -12.41 -9.17
C TYR A 166 9.16 -13.29 -7.95
N LEU A 167 9.45 -14.58 -8.15
CA LEU A 167 9.73 -15.50 -7.05
C LEU A 167 10.94 -15.03 -6.24
N ASP A 168 12.03 -14.68 -6.92
CA ASP A 168 13.26 -14.23 -6.26
C ASP A 168 13.13 -12.82 -5.65
N LEU A 169 12.36 -11.95 -6.29
CA LEU A 169 12.13 -10.56 -5.87
C LEU A 169 11.14 -10.42 -4.70
N THR A 170 10.13 -11.30 -4.63
CA THR A 170 9.01 -11.14 -3.69
C THR A 170 8.82 -12.34 -2.75
N GLY A 171 9.57 -13.42 -2.95
CA GLY A 171 9.36 -14.69 -2.24
C GLY A 171 8.14 -15.48 -2.73
N SER A 172 7.46 -15.02 -3.78
CA SER A 172 6.28 -15.68 -4.33
C SER A 172 6.17 -15.47 -5.84
N PRO A 173 5.80 -16.49 -6.63
CA PRO A 173 5.64 -16.31 -8.07
C PRO A 173 4.45 -15.41 -8.36
N VAL A 174 4.40 -14.85 -9.57
CA VAL A 174 3.23 -14.16 -10.11
C VAL A 174 2.72 -14.96 -11.30
N ASP A 175 1.40 -14.97 -11.49
CA ASP A 175 0.81 -15.43 -12.74
C ASP A 175 0.99 -14.34 -13.81
N GLU A 176 1.57 -14.68 -14.95
CA GLU A 176 1.94 -13.70 -15.97
C GLU A 176 0.70 -13.02 -16.59
N ASP A 177 -0.42 -13.74 -16.71
CA ASP A 177 -1.67 -13.18 -17.22
C ASP A 177 -2.28 -12.22 -16.19
N ASP A 178 -2.23 -12.55 -14.89
CA ASP A 178 -2.66 -11.68 -13.79
C ASP A 178 -1.83 -10.39 -13.73
N LEU A 179 -0.52 -10.51 -13.94
CA LEU A 179 0.41 -9.37 -14.01
C LEU A 179 0.07 -8.46 -15.19
N LYS A 180 -0.06 -9.01 -16.40
CA LYS A 180 -0.41 -8.25 -17.61
C LYS A 180 -1.78 -7.59 -17.47
N ARG A 181 -2.77 -8.31 -16.94
CA ARG A 181 -4.10 -7.74 -16.69
C ARG A 181 -4.05 -6.62 -15.66
N SER A 182 -3.27 -6.77 -14.59
CA SER A 182 -3.07 -5.72 -13.58
C SER A 182 -2.40 -4.48 -14.16
N ILE A 183 -1.41 -4.61 -15.06
CA ILE A 183 -0.79 -3.48 -15.75
C ILE A 183 -1.83 -2.75 -16.60
N LYS A 184 -2.60 -3.51 -17.40
CA LYS A 184 -3.65 -2.96 -18.24
C LYS A 184 -4.69 -2.20 -17.40
N LEU A 185 -5.21 -2.82 -16.34
CA LEU A 185 -6.16 -2.19 -15.42
C LEU A 185 -5.57 -0.93 -14.78
N THR A 186 -4.31 -0.99 -14.35
CA THR A 186 -3.63 0.17 -13.76
C THR A 186 -3.61 1.37 -14.70
N SER A 187 -3.37 1.14 -15.99
CA SER A 187 -3.38 2.21 -16.99
C SER A 187 -4.75 2.87 -17.23
N THR A 188 -5.82 2.32 -16.66
CA THR A 188 -7.19 2.86 -16.75
C THR A 188 -7.62 3.64 -15.49
N ALA A 189 -6.81 3.65 -14.43
CA ALA A 189 -7.12 4.39 -13.22
C ALA A 189 -7.04 5.92 -13.46
N PRO A 190 -7.80 6.74 -12.70
CA PRO A 190 -7.83 8.20 -12.92
C PRO A 190 -6.45 8.87 -12.79
N GLU A 191 -5.72 8.52 -11.74
CA GLU A 191 -4.28 8.81 -11.59
C GLU A 191 -3.53 7.49 -11.46
N HIS A 192 -2.48 7.28 -12.26
CA HIS A 192 -1.66 6.08 -12.16
C HIS A 192 -0.17 6.35 -12.35
N SER A 193 0.63 5.46 -11.77
CA SER A 193 2.07 5.39 -11.99
C SER A 193 2.57 3.97 -11.84
N PHE A 194 3.57 3.61 -12.64
CA PHE A 194 4.34 2.39 -12.45
C PHE A 194 5.63 2.73 -11.73
N ILE A 195 6.06 1.84 -10.85
CA ILE A 195 7.37 1.91 -10.22
C ILE A 195 8.06 0.55 -10.35
N THR A 196 9.39 0.57 -10.36
CA THR A 196 10.21 -0.64 -10.23
C THR A 196 11.41 -0.30 -9.37
N THR A 197 11.58 -1.02 -8.27
CA THR A 197 12.80 -0.95 -7.48
C THR A 197 13.89 -1.74 -8.19
N ILE A 198 15.05 -1.12 -8.43
CA ILE A 198 16.24 -1.84 -8.94
C ILE A 198 16.81 -2.63 -7.77
N ALA A 199 16.21 -3.79 -7.52
CA ALA A 199 16.50 -4.64 -6.38
C ALA A 199 17.53 -5.73 -6.72
N PRO A 200 18.28 -6.23 -5.72
CA PRO A 200 19.08 -7.44 -5.86
C PRO A 200 18.20 -8.69 -5.99
N VAL A 201 18.64 -9.63 -6.82
CA VAL A 201 18.03 -10.93 -7.04
C VAL A 201 19.06 -12.04 -6.88
N SER A 202 18.64 -13.16 -6.29
CA SER A 202 19.46 -14.37 -6.21
C SER A 202 19.47 -15.06 -7.57
N ARG A 203 20.66 -15.31 -8.12
CA ARG A 203 20.84 -16.02 -9.38
C ARG A 203 20.99 -17.51 -9.14
N SER A 204 20.76 -18.32 -10.17
CA SER A 204 20.91 -19.79 -10.12
C SER A 204 22.30 -20.26 -9.71
N GLU A 205 23.32 -19.41 -9.90
CA GLU A 205 24.71 -19.68 -9.54
C GLU A 205 25.02 -19.36 -8.06
N GLY A 206 24.01 -18.97 -7.28
CA GLY A 206 24.16 -18.58 -5.87
C GLY A 206 24.75 -17.18 -5.67
N THR A 207 24.97 -16.43 -6.75
CA THR A 207 25.35 -15.02 -6.70
C THR A 207 24.13 -14.14 -6.44
N ILE A 208 24.34 -12.98 -5.85
CA ILE A 208 23.32 -11.96 -5.68
C ILE A 208 23.74 -10.73 -6.46
N GLU A 209 22.92 -10.32 -7.41
CA GLU A 209 23.18 -9.19 -8.29
C GLU A 209 21.93 -8.33 -8.40
N TYR A 210 22.11 -7.02 -8.58
CA TYR A 210 21.00 -6.15 -8.94
C TYR A 210 20.38 -6.60 -10.26
N LEU A 211 19.08 -6.34 -10.42
CA LEU A 211 18.46 -6.32 -11.75
C LEU A 211 19.37 -5.54 -12.70
N SER A 212 19.57 -6.07 -13.89
CA SER A 212 20.38 -5.49 -14.96
C SER A 212 19.61 -4.43 -15.75
N PRO A 213 20.28 -3.53 -16.51
CA PRO A 213 19.61 -2.59 -17.39
C PRO A 213 18.69 -3.29 -18.41
N GLU A 214 19.07 -4.49 -18.86
CA GLU A 214 18.30 -5.33 -19.77
C GLU A 214 17.01 -5.83 -19.12
N GLU A 215 17.06 -6.38 -17.91
CA GLU A 215 15.84 -6.82 -17.18
C GLU A 215 14.90 -5.66 -16.84
N ILE A 216 15.46 -4.47 -16.55
CA ILE A 216 14.66 -3.25 -16.39
C ILE A 216 14.01 -2.83 -17.71
N ALA A 217 14.67 -3.06 -18.85
CA ALA A 217 14.08 -2.79 -20.14
C ALA A 217 12.99 -3.81 -20.51
N GLU A 218 13.17 -5.09 -20.18
CA GLU A 218 12.14 -6.12 -20.32
C GLU A 218 10.91 -5.80 -19.47
N THR A 219 11.12 -5.33 -18.23
CA THR A 219 10.04 -4.83 -17.37
C THR A 219 9.31 -3.65 -18.02
N ALA A 220 10.06 -2.68 -18.58
CA ALA A 220 9.48 -1.53 -19.27
C ALA A 220 8.70 -1.94 -20.55
N GLN A 221 9.19 -2.96 -21.26
CA GLN A 221 8.55 -3.55 -22.43
C GLN A 221 7.24 -4.25 -22.03
N LEU A 222 7.25 -5.03 -20.95
CA LEU A 222 6.04 -5.64 -20.40
C LEU A 222 4.98 -4.59 -20.07
N ILE A 223 5.38 -3.47 -19.45
CA ILE A 223 4.47 -2.36 -19.18
C ILE A 223 3.91 -1.77 -20.48
N GLU A 224 4.75 -1.58 -21.51
CA GLU A 224 4.30 -1.06 -22.81
C GLU A 224 3.28 -2.00 -23.47
N GLU A 225 3.60 -3.28 -23.57
CA GLU A 225 2.79 -4.27 -24.27
C GLU A 225 1.41 -4.44 -23.60
N ALA A 226 1.37 -4.51 -22.27
CA ALA A 226 0.14 -4.72 -21.53
C ALA A 226 -0.72 -3.45 -21.42
N SER A 227 -0.10 -2.27 -21.26
CA SER A 227 -0.84 -0.98 -21.22
C SER A 227 -1.18 -0.41 -22.60
N GLY A 228 -0.49 -0.88 -23.65
CA GLY A 228 -0.60 -0.34 -25.00
C GLY A 228 0.03 1.05 -25.17
N SER A 229 0.91 1.48 -24.26
CA SER A 229 1.47 2.83 -24.25
C SER A 229 2.92 2.89 -23.78
N LYS A 230 3.72 3.72 -24.46
CA LYS A 230 5.07 4.12 -24.03
C LYS A 230 5.09 5.32 -23.09
N LYS A 231 3.94 5.96 -22.87
CA LYS A 231 3.81 7.24 -22.18
C LYS A 231 3.24 7.07 -20.78
N ASN A 232 3.49 5.94 -20.12
CA ASN A 232 3.13 5.82 -18.72
C ASN A 232 4.16 6.56 -17.86
N CYS A 233 3.70 7.15 -16.74
CA CYS A 233 4.58 7.60 -15.69
C CYS A 233 5.26 6.36 -15.09
N TYR A 234 6.58 6.21 -15.30
CA TYR A 234 7.34 5.07 -14.82
C TYR A 234 8.56 5.55 -14.03
N THR A 235 8.70 5.11 -12.78
CA THR A 235 9.78 5.56 -11.90
C THR A 235 10.65 4.39 -11.49
N LEU A 236 11.97 4.54 -11.64
CA LEU A 236 12.94 3.60 -11.12
C LEU A 236 13.34 4.02 -9.71
N CYS A 237 13.12 3.14 -8.74
CA CYS A 237 13.43 3.39 -7.33
C CYS A 237 14.78 2.76 -6.96
N PRO A 238 15.66 3.47 -6.23
CA PRO A 238 16.86 2.89 -5.67
C PRO A 238 16.50 1.88 -4.57
N PHE A 239 17.29 0.80 -4.49
CA PHE A 239 17.26 -0.11 -3.35
C PHE A 239 18.39 0.24 -2.39
N ASP A 240 18.08 0.33 -1.10
CA ASP A 240 19.07 0.50 -0.03
C ASP A 240 19.21 -0.80 0.78
N PRO A 241 20.29 -1.57 0.58
CA PRO A 241 20.53 -2.81 1.32
C PRO A 241 20.52 -2.62 2.84
N LYS A 242 20.94 -1.44 3.35
CA LYS A 242 21.08 -1.18 4.79
C LYS A 242 19.73 -1.06 5.50
N THR A 243 18.69 -0.64 4.79
CA THR A 243 17.34 -0.47 5.32
C THR A 243 16.39 -1.59 4.91
N SER A 244 16.84 -2.51 4.05
CA SER A 244 16.02 -3.62 3.54
C SER A 244 15.55 -4.61 4.61
N GLY A 245 16.32 -4.78 5.70
CA GLY A 245 16.06 -5.79 6.72
C GLY A 245 16.31 -7.24 6.27
N ASP A 246 16.78 -7.47 5.05
CA ASP A 246 17.08 -8.79 4.51
C ASP A 246 18.58 -9.11 4.67
N GLU A 247 18.91 -10.07 5.53
CA GLU A 247 20.29 -10.46 5.83
C GLU A 247 21.06 -10.93 4.58
N ARG A 248 20.36 -11.43 3.55
CA ARG A 248 20.97 -11.84 2.27
C ARG A 248 21.68 -10.69 1.57
N PHE A 249 21.21 -9.46 1.79
CA PHE A 249 21.72 -8.26 1.13
C PHE A 249 22.64 -7.42 2.03
N SER A 250 22.89 -7.87 3.26
CA SER A 250 23.69 -7.13 4.26
C SER A 250 25.12 -6.78 3.79
N SER A 251 25.69 -7.57 2.88
CA SER A 251 27.02 -7.33 2.29
C SER A 251 27.01 -6.56 0.97
N LEU A 252 25.84 -6.19 0.44
CA LEU A 252 25.73 -5.42 -0.79
C LEU A 252 25.87 -3.93 -0.52
N GLU A 253 26.60 -3.26 -1.41
CA GLU A 253 26.61 -1.80 -1.43
C GLU A 253 25.46 -1.28 -2.31
N PRO A 254 24.86 -0.11 -1.97
CA PRO A 254 23.91 0.56 -2.84
C PRO A 254 24.54 0.86 -4.21
N LEU A 255 23.72 0.80 -5.27
CA LEU A 255 24.17 1.22 -6.59
C LEU A 255 24.59 2.71 -6.56
N PRO A 256 25.73 3.08 -7.18
CA PRO A 256 26.11 4.48 -7.27
C PRO A 256 25.12 5.24 -8.15
N ALA A 257 24.84 6.51 -7.84
CA ALA A 257 23.90 7.35 -8.59
C ALA A 257 24.18 7.39 -10.11
N SER A 258 25.46 7.30 -10.51
CA SER A 258 25.87 7.25 -11.91
C SER A 258 25.45 5.99 -12.65
N ALA A 259 25.18 4.87 -11.96
CA ALA A 259 24.71 3.63 -12.58
C ALA A 259 23.28 3.76 -13.12
N PHE A 260 22.41 4.51 -12.41
CA PHE A 260 20.99 4.66 -12.75
C PHE A 260 20.74 5.26 -14.14
N PHE A 261 21.69 6.01 -14.70
CA PHE A 261 21.57 6.52 -16.07
C PHE A 261 21.46 5.42 -17.13
N LYS A 262 22.15 4.29 -16.94
CA LYS A 262 22.07 3.14 -17.87
C LYS A 262 20.70 2.49 -17.79
N TYR A 263 20.21 2.24 -16.58
CA TYR A 263 18.87 1.69 -16.32
C TYR A 263 17.76 2.55 -16.92
N ARG A 264 17.77 3.85 -16.65
CA ARG A 264 16.79 4.78 -17.22
C ARG A 264 16.85 4.81 -18.75
N SER A 265 18.05 4.79 -19.33
CA SER A 265 18.21 4.77 -20.79
C SER A 265 17.63 3.49 -21.40
N ALA A 266 17.84 2.35 -20.73
CA ALA A 266 17.32 1.06 -21.16
C ALA A 266 15.78 1.00 -21.07
N ALA A 267 15.19 1.48 -19.97
CA ALA A 267 13.74 1.58 -19.79
C ALA A 267 13.08 2.54 -20.79
N ARG A 268 13.73 3.68 -21.11
CA ARG A 268 13.20 4.70 -22.05
C ARG A 268 13.03 4.22 -23.50
N ARG A 269 13.56 3.04 -23.85
CA ARG A 269 13.25 2.37 -25.12
C ARG A 269 11.75 2.02 -25.24
N TYR A 270 11.13 1.71 -24.10
CA TYR A 270 9.74 1.23 -24.01
C TYR A 270 8.84 2.15 -23.18
N GLN A 271 9.38 2.89 -22.21
CA GLN A 271 8.64 3.89 -21.42
C GLN A 271 9.33 5.26 -21.48
N VAL A 272 8.94 6.12 -22.42
CA VAL A 272 9.68 7.35 -22.74
C VAL A 272 9.69 8.38 -21.60
N MET A 273 8.75 8.30 -20.67
CA MET A 273 8.66 9.17 -19.50
C MET A 273 9.33 8.58 -18.26
N THR A 274 10.21 7.56 -18.42
CA THR A 274 10.88 6.96 -17.26
C THR A 274 11.75 8.00 -16.55
N GLU A 275 11.57 8.13 -15.24
CA GLU A 275 12.43 8.92 -14.35
C GLU A 275 13.07 8.04 -13.26
N ILE A 276 14.07 8.60 -12.58
CA ILE A 276 14.69 7.99 -11.41
C ILE A 276 14.13 8.74 -10.20
N GLU A 277 13.76 8.01 -9.15
CA GLU A 277 13.36 8.61 -7.88
C GLU A 277 14.45 9.54 -7.36
N LYS A 278 14.04 10.69 -6.84
CA LYS A 278 14.95 11.77 -6.43
C LYS A 278 15.41 11.62 -4.99
#